data_AF-A0A533VUB9-F1
#
_entry.id   AF-A0A533VUB9-F1
#
_cell.length_a   1.000
_cell.length_b   1.000
_cell.length_c   1.000
_cell.angle_alpha   90.00
_cell.angle_beta   90.00
_cell.angle_gamma   90.00
#
_symmetry.space_group_name_H-M   'P 1'
#
loop_
_entity.id
_entity.type
_entity.pdbx_description
1 polymer ?
#
loop_
_entity_poly.entity_id
_entity_poly.type
_entity_poly.pdbx_seq_one_letter_code
_entity_poly.pdbx_strand_id
1 'polypeptide(L)' 'MSEISRRGDGIAKVDGFVIFVAGTKQGQQARVRVTQVANRFATGQVVDSSGAMGGGMTAESSQESGSEE' A
#
# COMPACT_ATOMS: atom_id res chain seq x y z
N MET A 1 4.92 11.16 -1.51
CA MET A 1 5.80 9.96 -1.47
C MET A 1 6.87 10.06 -2.55
N SER A 2 8.08 9.56 -2.28
CA SER A 2 9.22 9.66 -3.21
C SER A 2 9.38 8.42 -4.10
N GLU A 3 8.95 7.23 -3.65
CA GLU A 3 9.16 5.96 -4.34
C GLU A 3 7.98 5.01 -4.12
N ILE A 4 7.68 4.16 -5.11
CA ILE A 4 6.67 3.09 -5.03
C ILE A 4 7.40 1.75 -5.00
N SER A 5 7.07 0.90 -4.02
CA SER A 5 7.58 -0.46 -3.88
C SER A 5 7.03 -1.36 -4.98
N ARG A 6 7.70 -2.47 -5.35
CA ARG A 6 7.22 -3.44 -6.37
C ARG A 6 5.80 -3.98 -6.14
N ARG A 7 5.27 -3.84 -4.92
CA ARG A 7 3.92 -4.26 -4.50
C ARG A 7 2.88 -3.14 -4.46
N GLY A 8 3.26 -1.91 -4.83
CA GLY A 8 2.35 -0.75 -4.79
C GLY A 8 2.35 0.02 -3.47
N ASP A 9 3.20 -0.34 -2.51
CA ASP A 9 3.34 0.40 -1.25
C ASP A 9 4.13 1.70 -1.45
N GLY A 10 3.60 2.82 -0.96
CA GLY A 10 4.29 4.11 -1.02
C GLY A 10 5.31 4.23 0.11
N ILE A 11 6.50 4.71 -0.22
CA ILE A 11 7.57 4.93 0.76
C ILE A 11 7.65 6.43 1.07
N ALA A 12 7.48 6.77 2.34
CA ALA A 12 7.73 8.10 2.87
C ALA A 12 9.06 8.10 3.64
N LYS A 13 9.88 9.15 3.41
CA LYS A 13 11.11 9.39 4.16
C LYS A 13 10.95 10.70 4.90
N VAL A 14 11.10 10.67 6.22
CA VAL A 14 11.02 11.84 7.09
C VAL A 14 12.28 11.85 7.94
N ASP A 15 13.15 12.84 7.77
CA ASP A 15 14.39 12.98 8.54
C ASP A 15 15.29 11.72 8.57
N GLY A 16 15.43 11.03 7.44
CA GLY A 16 16.17 9.77 7.34
C GLY A 16 15.45 8.54 7.91
N PHE A 17 14.26 8.70 8.47
CA PHE A 17 13.39 7.62 8.95
C PHE A 17 12.43 7.16 7.84
N VAL A 18 12.35 5.84 7.62
CA VAL A 18 11.57 5.24 6.53
C VAL A 18 10.20 4.80 7.04
N ILE A 19 9.14 5.22 6.36
CA ILE A 19 7.75 4.88 6.70
C ILE A 19 7.11 4.25 5.48
N PHE A 20 6.61 3.02 5.64
CA PHE A 20 5.87 2.31 4.61
C PHE A 20 4.37 2.60 4.75
N VAL A 21 3.76 3.03 3.66
CA VAL A 21 2.35 3.42 3.61
C VAL A 21 1.64 2.65 2.50
N ALA A 22 0.72 1.77 2.89
CA ALA A 22 -0.07 0.99 1.95
C ALA A 22 -1.16 1.86 1.30
N GLY A 23 -1.42 1.65 0.00
CA GLY A 23 -2.51 2.32 -0.72
C GLY A 23 -2.26 3.78 -1.10
N THR A 24 -1.01 4.23 -1.12
CA THR A 24 -0.64 5.60 -1.51
C THR A 24 0.10 5.65 -2.83
N LYS A 25 -0.21 6.66 -3.66
CA LYS A 25 0.47 6.91 -4.93
C LYS A 25 1.65 7.87 -4.78
N GLN A 26 2.63 7.77 -5.68
CA GLN A 26 3.73 8.73 -5.78
C GLN A 26 3.21 10.15 -5.98
N GLY A 27 3.85 11.13 -5.33
CA GLY A 27 3.44 12.54 -5.44
C GLY A 27 2.15 12.94 -4.68
N GLN A 28 1.40 12.00 -4.11
CA GLN A 28 0.22 12.33 -3.30
C GLN A 28 0.63 12.84 -1.91
N GLN A 29 -0.05 13.88 -1.43
CA GLN A 29 -0.03 14.32 -0.04
C GLN A 29 -1.24 13.71 0.67
N ALA A 30 -0.98 12.91 1.71
CA ALA A 30 -2.03 12.22 2.46
C ALA A 30 -1.70 12.27 3.95
N ARG A 31 -2.72 12.31 4.79
CA ARG A 31 -2.53 12.16 6.25
C ARG A 31 -2.41 10.69 6.57
N VAL A 32 -1.26 10.31 7.10
CA VAL A 32 -0.93 8.93 7.45
C VAL A 32 -0.89 8.80 8.96
N ARG A 33 -1.58 7.79 9.50
CA ARG A 33 -1.47 7.40 10.91
C ARG A 33 -0.51 6.23 11.02
N VAL A 34 0.55 6.42 11.79
CA VAL A 34 1.50 5.35 12.12
C VAL A 34 0.80 4.38 13.09
N THR A 35 0.76 3.11 12.72
CA THR A 35 0.15 2.06 13.55
C THR A 35 1.20 1.22 14.26
N GLN A 36 2.40 1.10 13.67
CA GLN A 36 3.49 0.33 14.25
C GLN A 36 4.84 0.97 13.92
N VAL A 37 5.71 1.04 14.93
CA VAL A 37 7.10 1.50 14.80
C VAL A 37 8.02 0.32 15.03
N ALA A 38 8.95 0.09 14.11
CA ALA A 38 9.99 -0.94 14.19
C ALA A 38 11.38 -0.29 14.32
N ASN A 39 12.40 -1.14 14.49
CA ASN A 39 13.75 -0.67 14.84
C ASN A 39 14.42 0.21 13.77
N ARG A 40 13.99 0.11 12.50
CA ARG A 40 14.58 0.84 11.35
C ARG A 40 13.54 1.50 10.44
N PHE A 41 12.26 1.30 10.70
CA PHE A 41 11.17 1.80 9.88
C PHE A 41 9.87 1.84 10.67
N ALA A 42 8.85 2.52 10.16
CA ALA A 42 7.48 2.41 10.64
C ALA A 42 6.53 1.99 9.52
N THR A 43 5.38 1.44 9.90
CA THR A 43 4.27 1.16 8.99
C THR A 43 3.06 1.98 9.41
N GLY A 44 2.31 2.45 8.40
CA GLY A 44 1.15 3.30 8.63
C GLY A 44 0.08 3.12 7.57
N GLN A 45 -1.11 3.60 7.92
CA GLN A 45 -2.29 3.57 7.05
C GLN A 45 -2.78 5.00 6.82
N VAL A 46 -3.31 5.26 5.63
CA VAL A 46 -3.88 6.57 5.30
C VAL A 46 -5.20 6.74 6.03
N VAL A 47 -5.35 7.82 6.79
CA VAL A 47 -6.59 8.14 7.54
C VAL A 47 -7.46 9.16 6.83
N ASP A 48 -6.92 9.80 5.79
CA ASP A 48 -7.58 10.83 5.00
C ASP A 48 -7.32 10.52 3.53
N SER A 49 -7.94 9.45 3.03
CA SER A 49 -7.97 9.14 1.60
C SER A 49 -9.41 9.24 1.15
N SER A 50 -9.83 10.44 0.77
CA SER A 50 -11.06 10.61 -0.01
C SER A 50 -10.95 10.01 -1.43
N GLY A 51 -9.94 9.19 -1.72
CA GLY A 51 -9.82 8.52 -3.01
C GLY A 51 -8.68 7.52 -3.08
N ALA A 52 -8.93 6.29 -2.61
CA ALA A 52 -8.31 5.08 -3.16
C ALA A 52 -9.02 3.83 -2.62
N MET A 53 -10.14 3.51 -3.27
CA MET A 53 -10.53 2.12 -3.49
C MET A 53 -9.49 1.55 -4.49
N GLY A 54 -8.76 0.49 -4.11
CA GLY A 54 -7.82 -0.23 -4.98
C GLY A 54 -6.39 -0.28 -4.43
N GLY A 55 -5.74 -1.43 -4.30
CA GLY A 55 -6.05 -2.79 -4.72
C GLY A 55 -4.78 -3.63 -4.53
N GLY A 56 -4.94 -4.92 -4.20
CA GLY A 56 -3.80 -5.81 -4.00
C GLY A 56 -4.15 -7.19 -3.43
N MET A 57 -5.31 -7.75 -3.81
CA MET A 57 -5.58 -9.18 -3.67
C MET A 57 -6.19 -9.67 -4.98
N THR A 58 -5.36 -9.69 -6.03
CA THR A 58 -5.63 -10.46 -7.24
C THR A 58 -4.42 -11.35 -7.48
N ALA A 59 -4.54 -12.60 -7.05
CA ALA A 59 -4.17 -13.78 -7.83
C ALA A 59 -4.13 -14.98 -6.87
N GLU A 60 -5.23 -15.74 -6.83
CA GLU A 60 -5.10 -17.14 -7.17
C GLU A 60 -6.25 -17.53 -8.10
N SER A 61 -5.84 -18.03 -9.27
CA SER A 61 -6.62 -18.73 -10.29
C SER A 61 -7.43 -19.88 -9.65
N SER A 62 -8.61 -20.25 -10.11
CA SER A 62 -8.78 -20.91 -11.41
C SER A 62 -10.21 -20.74 -11.91
N GLN A 63 -10.30 -20.14 -13.09
CA GLN A 63 -11.40 -20.30 -14.02
C GLN A 63 -11.15 -21.62 -14.77
N GLU A 64 -12.25 -22.34 -15.08
CA GLU A 64 -12.37 -23.49 -16.01
C GLU A 64 -12.41 -24.91 -15.40
N SER A 65 -13.62 -25.48 -15.36
CA SER A 65 -13.88 -26.92 -15.60
C SER A 65 -15.36 -27.12 -15.96
N GLY A 66 -15.60 -27.28 -17.26
CA GLY A 66 -16.58 -28.18 -17.89
C GLY A 66 -18.05 -28.12 -17.49
N SER A 67 -18.85 -27.46 -18.32
CA SER A 67 -20.16 -27.97 -18.74
C SER A 67 -19.98 -29.25 -19.56
N GLU A 68 -20.72 -30.32 -19.24
CA GLU A 68 -21.03 -31.59 -19.95
C GLU A 68 -21.26 -32.64 -18.84
N GLU A 69 -22.43 -33.24 -18.55
CA GLU A 69 -23.76 -33.44 -19.16
C GLU A 69 -24.88 -33.06 -18.16
#